data_AF-A0A2E9LVU1-F1
#
_entry.id   AF-A0A2E9LVU1-F1
#
_cell.length_a   1.000
_cell.length_b   1.000
_cell.length_c   1.000
_cell.angle_alpha   90.00
_cell.angle_beta   90.00
_cell.angle_gamma   90.00
#
_symmetry.space_group_name_H-M   'P 1'
#
loop_
_entity.id
_entity.type
_entity.pdbx_description
1 polymer ?
#
loop_
_entity_poly.entity_id
_entity_poly.type
_entity_poly.pdbx_seq_one_letter_code
_entity_poly.pdbx_strand_id
1 'polypeptide(L)'
;EQIDVPVGPRNYLEPGGPDRGQPAHFFPRRNQFVFRVHVPDDFGDKEVVWTLTTNGVTERAYGTLRPAYAVDAVVMSANFGAGGQTGFRPSLTGNLPPELTLESEKMMTVEIGEPVTLSAVAIDDGKPGRQSISSRSIGQSHFVPNSATGLRLSWFRYRGPGEVTFDPAQTKVWEDRRDGGNSPWSTGWQTPPIPPDNRWTVQATFSEPGTYVLRALAHDGGLIKYEDVTVIVRR
;
A
#
# COMPACT_ATOMS: atom_id res chain seq x y z
N GLU A 1 9.52 13.11 -6.03
CA GLU A 1 10.72 12.30 -5.74
C GLU A 1 10.31 11.08 -4.95
N GLN A 2 10.98 9.94 -5.15
CA GLN A 2 10.90 8.78 -4.27
C GLN A 2 12.16 8.80 -3.40
N ILE A 3 12.02 8.54 -2.10
CA ILE A 3 13.15 8.62 -1.17
C ILE A 3 13.23 7.33 -0.36
N ASP A 4 14.46 6.93 -0.04
CA ASP A 4 14.76 5.80 0.82
C ASP A 4 15.36 6.30 2.14
N VAL A 5 14.72 5.93 3.25
CA VAL A 5 15.17 6.24 4.60
C VAL A 5 15.10 4.95 5.41
N PRO A 6 16.22 4.20 5.50
CA PRO A 6 16.29 2.99 6.28
C PRO A 6 15.84 3.21 7.72
N VAL A 7 15.19 2.20 8.30
CA VAL A 7 14.84 2.20 9.73
C VAL A 7 16.11 2.38 10.55
N GLY A 8 16.08 3.30 11.51
CA GLY A 8 17.26 3.68 12.29
C GLY A 8 17.18 5.13 12.79
N PRO A 9 18.32 5.80 13.02
CA PRO A 9 18.35 7.12 13.68
C PRO A 9 17.56 8.23 12.99
N ARG A 10 17.22 8.07 11.71
CA ARG A 10 16.44 9.04 10.91
C ARG A 10 15.03 8.54 10.55
N ASN A 11 14.65 7.34 10.96
CA ASN A 11 13.34 6.75 10.71
C ASN A 11 13.04 5.74 11.81
N TYR A 12 12.41 6.18 12.89
CA TYR A 12 12.20 5.35 14.08
C TYR A 12 10.86 5.65 14.75
N LEU A 13 10.34 4.65 15.46
CA LEU A 13 9.18 4.81 16.33
C LEU A 13 9.55 4.67 17.79
N GLU A 14 8.87 5.42 18.65
CA GLU A 14 8.95 5.29 20.10
C GLU A 14 7.55 5.33 20.71
N PRO A 15 7.27 4.58 21.79
CA PRO A 15 8.12 3.55 22.39
C PRO A 15 8.14 2.25 21.57
N GLY A 16 9.15 1.42 21.83
CA GLY A 16 9.26 0.05 21.29
C GLY A 16 9.87 -0.07 19.89
N GLY A 17 10.58 0.95 19.40
CA GLY A 17 11.32 0.87 18.14
C GLY A 17 12.81 0.53 18.30
N PRO A 18 13.65 0.92 17.33
CA PRO A 18 13.33 1.85 16.23
C PRO A 18 12.39 1.25 15.18
N ASP A 19 12.32 -0.08 15.05
CA ASP A 19 11.48 -0.76 14.06
C ASP A 19 10.15 -1.24 14.66
N ARG A 20 9.04 -0.74 14.12
CA ARG A 20 7.69 -1.21 14.42
C ARG A 20 6.87 -1.48 13.16
N GLY A 21 7.55 -1.78 12.05
CA GLY A 21 6.91 -2.11 10.76
C GLY A 21 6.63 -0.92 9.85
N GLN A 22 7.23 0.25 10.10
CA GLN A 22 7.10 1.47 9.27
C GLN A 22 7.80 1.36 7.90
N PRO A 23 7.43 2.13 6.87
CA PRO A 23 8.10 2.06 5.57
C PRO A 23 9.55 2.55 5.65
N ALA A 24 10.40 2.03 4.77
CA ALA A 24 11.73 2.59 4.50
C ALA A 24 11.86 3.15 3.08
N HIS A 25 10.93 2.79 2.20
CA HIS A 25 10.79 3.35 0.86
C HIS A 25 9.53 4.22 0.80
N PHE A 26 9.65 5.46 0.33
CA PHE A 26 8.57 6.45 0.33
C PHE A 26 8.23 6.90 -1.08
N PHE A 27 6.99 6.64 -1.48
CA PHE A 27 6.44 7.14 -2.74
C PHE A 27 6.09 8.63 -2.67
N PRO A 28 5.99 9.32 -3.81
CA PRO A 28 5.61 10.73 -3.84
C PRO A 28 4.17 10.94 -3.35
N ARG A 29 3.85 12.19 -2.99
CA ARG A 29 2.50 12.63 -2.60
C ARG A 29 1.96 11.87 -1.36
N ARG A 30 0.64 11.70 -1.30
CA ARG A 30 -0.08 11.16 -0.16
C ARG A 30 -0.14 9.64 -0.26
N ASN A 31 0.38 8.99 0.77
CA ASN A 31 0.29 7.54 0.97
C ASN A 31 -0.56 7.31 2.21
N GLN A 32 -1.69 6.64 2.07
CA GLN A 32 -2.69 6.52 3.13
C GLN A 32 -2.66 5.12 3.73
N PHE A 33 -2.79 5.04 5.06
CA PHE A 33 -2.95 3.77 5.81
C PHE A 33 -1.84 2.73 5.53
N VAL A 34 -0.61 3.21 5.31
CA VAL A 34 0.52 2.41 4.82
C VAL A 34 0.95 1.31 5.79
N PHE A 35 0.82 1.51 7.10
CA PHE A 35 1.16 0.51 8.11
C PHE A 35 0.36 0.72 9.38
N ARG A 36 0.41 -0.27 10.27
CA ARG A 36 -0.24 -0.25 11.58
C ARG A 36 0.74 -0.67 12.65
N VAL A 37 0.58 -0.13 13.84
CA VAL A 37 1.36 -0.49 15.02
C VAL A 37 0.41 -1.09 16.05
N HIS A 38 0.68 -2.32 16.47
CA HIS A 38 -0.06 -2.94 17.57
C HIS A 38 0.44 -2.36 18.89
N VAL A 39 -0.47 -1.96 19.75
CA VAL A 39 -0.16 -1.46 21.09
C VAL A 39 -0.73 -2.41 22.14
N PRO A 40 -0.15 -2.48 23.35
CA PRO A 40 -0.70 -3.29 24.44
C PRO A 40 -2.13 -2.92 24.82
N ASP A 41 -2.88 -3.85 25.42
CA ASP A 41 -4.27 -3.60 25.86
C ASP A 41 -4.37 -2.47 26.92
N ASP A 42 -3.31 -2.25 27.70
CA ASP A 42 -3.19 -1.20 28.71
C ASP A 42 -2.54 0.10 28.17
N PHE A 43 -2.59 0.32 26.85
CA PHE A 43 -1.99 1.50 26.22
C PHE A 43 -2.60 2.83 26.71
N GLY A 44 -3.91 2.84 27.01
CA GLY A 44 -4.60 4.01 27.54
C GLY A 44 -4.41 5.25 26.65
N ASP A 45 -4.06 6.37 27.26
CA ASP A 45 -3.86 7.67 26.59
C ASP A 45 -2.42 7.90 26.11
N LYS A 46 -1.58 6.86 26.09
CA LYS A 46 -0.21 6.95 25.57
C LYS A 46 -0.23 7.23 24.07
N GLU A 47 0.95 7.58 23.54
CA GLU A 47 1.16 7.81 22.13
C GLU A 47 2.36 6.99 21.63
N VAL A 48 2.30 6.62 20.35
CA VAL A 48 3.47 6.19 19.58
C VAL A 48 3.86 7.35 18.67
N VAL A 49 5.12 7.74 18.71
CA VAL A 49 5.67 8.81 17.88
C VAL A 49 6.54 8.19 16.80
N TRP A 50 6.20 8.44 15.54
CA TRP A 50 7.06 8.15 14.39
C TRP A 50 7.83 9.40 14.01
N THR A 51 9.16 9.32 14.06
CA THR A 51 10.06 10.41 13.68
C THR A 51 10.76 10.06 12.37
N LEU A 52 10.72 10.99 11.42
CA LEU A 52 11.38 10.86 10.12
C LEU A 52 12.24 12.11 9.84
N THR A 53 13.50 11.90 9.49
CA THR A 53 14.47 12.97 9.17
C THR A 53 15.02 12.82 7.76
N THR A 54 14.67 13.74 6.87
CA THR A 54 15.14 13.80 5.48
C THR A 54 15.59 15.20 5.11
N ASN A 55 16.67 15.31 4.33
CA ASN A 55 17.20 16.60 3.86
C ASN A 55 17.38 17.64 4.99
N GLY A 56 17.78 17.19 6.18
CA GLY A 56 17.98 18.04 7.37
C GLY A 56 16.70 18.44 8.12
N VAL A 57 15.51 18.10 7.60
CA VAL A 57 14.21 18.39 8.22
C VAL A 57 13.71 17.17 8.98
N THR A 58 13.19 17.37 10.19
CA THR A 58 12.61 16.31 11.02
C THR A 58 11.12 16.55 11.19
N GLU A 59 10.33 15.56 10.81
CA GLU A 59 8.88 15.53 10.96
C GLU A 59 8.46 14.43 11.93
N ARG A 60 7.29 14.60 12.55
CA ARG A 60 6.73 13.62 13.50
C ARG A 60 5.26 13.35 13.23
N ALA A 61 4.87 12.09 13.33
CA ALA A 61 3.48 11.65 13.34
C ALA A 61 3.17 10.93 14.67
N TYR A 62 1.98 11.18 15.22
CA TYR A 62 1.57 10.68 16.53
C TYR A 62 0.40 9.71 16.36
N GLY A 63 0.54 8.50 16.90
CA GLY A 63 -0.49 7.47 16.95
C GLY A 63 -1.06 7.35 18.36
N THR A 64 -2.40 7.40 18.48
CA THR A 64 -3.13 7.35 19.76
C THR A 64 -4.39 6.48 19.64
N LEU A 65 -4.98 6.08 20.78
CA LEU A 65 -6.28 5.39 20.84
C LEU A 65 -7.46 6.32 21.18
N ARG A 66 -7.25 7.64 21.18
CA ARG A 66 -8.32 8.62 21.44
C ARG A 66 -9.48 8.45 20.43
N PRO A 67 -10.73 8.26 20.90
CA PRO A 67 -11.87 7.98 20.01
C PRO A 67 -12.11 9.02 18.90
N ALA A 68 -11.80 10.30 19.15
CA ALA A 68 -11.97 11.37 18.16
C ALA A 68 -11.05 11.24 16.93
N TYR A 69 -9.98 10.46 17.03
CA TYR A 69 -9.05 10.19 15.93
C TYR A 69 -9.23 8.79 15.33
N ALA A 70 -10.28 8.07 15.74
CA ALA A 70 -10.55 6.73 15.23
C ALA A 70 -10.77 6.78 13.71
N VAL A 71 -10.04 5.93 13.00
CA VAL A 71 -10.20 5.72 11.56
C VAL A 71 -10.97 4.42 11.38
N ASP A 72 -12.19 4.53 10.86
CA ASP A 72 -13.01 3.38 10.49
C ASP A 72 -13.00 3.13 8.97
N ALA A 73 -13.74 2.10 8.56
CA ALA A 73 -13.85 1.71 7.16
C ALA A 73 -14.45 2.80 6.25
N VAL A 74 -15.35 3.64 6.78
CA VAL A 74 -15.98 4.73 6.04
C VAL A 74 -14.95 5.85 5.81
N VAL A 75 -14.20 6.21 6.85
CA VAL A 75 -13.10 7.19 6.76
C VAL A 75 -12.04 6.72 5.77
N MET A 76 -11.64 5.44 5.81
CA MET A 76 -10.69 4.87 4.85
C MET A 76 -11.23 4.96 3.42
N SER A 77 -12.47 4.52 3.19
CA SER A 77 -13.08 4.50 1.85
C SER A 77 -13.25 5.89 1.26
N ALA A 78 -13.62 6.88 2.07
CA ALA A 78 -13.71 8.27 1.66
C ALA A 78 -12.33 8.84 1.27
N ASN A 79 -11.31 8.51 2.07
CA ASN A 79 -9.94 8.99 1.88
C ASN A 79 -9.29 8.44 0.62
N PHE A 80 -9.50 7.16 0.32
CA PHE A 80 -9.04 6.54 -0.92
C PHE A 80 -9.82 7.02 -2.15
N GLY A 81 -11.05 7.51 -1.98
CA GLY A 81 -11.87 8.08 -3.05
C GLY A 81 -12.99 7.16 -3.56
N ALA A 82 -13.15 5.96 -2.99
CA ALA A 82 -14.28 5.08 -3.32
C ALA A 82 -15.64 5.67 -2.93
N GLY A 83 -15.66 6.58 -1.95
CA GLY A 83 -16.86 7.35 -1.57
C GLY A 83 -17.27 8.42 -2.58
N GLY A 84 -16.45 8.71 -3.59
CA GLY A 84 -16.68 9.80 -4.54
C GLY A 84 -16.76 11.18 -3.88
N GLN A 85 -17.39 12.14 -4.56
CA GLN A 85 -17.41 13.55 -4.16
C GLN A 85 -17.99 13.82 -2.76
N THR A 86 -18.93 12.99 -2.32
CA THR A 86 -19.62 13.12 -1.02
C THR A 86 -18.92 12.36 0.10
N GLY A 87 -17.83 11.64 -0.19
CA GLY A 87 -17.14 10.78 0.77
C GLY A 87 -17.89 9.50 1.12
N PHE A 88 -19.07 9.26 0.55
CA PHE A 88 -19.87 8.06 0.77
C PHE A 88 -20.70 7.70 -0.46
N ARG A 89 -20.79 6.41 -0.75
CA ARG A 89 -21.71 5.81 -1.73
C ARG A 89 -22.45 4.65 -1.08
N PRO A 90 -23.74 4.43 -1.37
CA PRO A 90 -24.50 3.29 -0.83
C PRO A 90 -23.83 1.93 -1.09
N SER A 91 -23.09 1.79 -2.19
CA SER A 91 -22.32 0.59 -2.55
C SER A 91 -21.23 0.20 -1.55
N LEU A 92 -20.83 1.13 -0.66
CA LEU A 92 -19.85 0.87 0.40
C LEU A 92 -20.47 0.27 1.67
N THR A 93 -21.80 0.18 1.74
CA THR A 93 -22.49 -0.32 2.94
C THR A 93 -22.16 -1.80 3.17
N GLY A 94 -21.57 -2.08 4.33
CA GLY A 94 -21.10 -3.42 4.68
C GLY A 94 -19.98 -3.91 3.77
N ASN A 95 -19.10 -3.01 3.31
CA ASN A 95 -17.84 -3.36 2.68
C ASN A 95 -16.89 -4.00 3.71
N LEU A 96 -16.24 -5.10 3.35
CA LEU A 96 -15.18 -5.73 4.15
C LEU A 96 -13.83 -5.57 3.45
N PRO A 97 -12.71 -5.51 4.19
CA PRO A 97 -11.40 -5.50 3.54
C PRO A 97 -11.20 -6.81 2.77
N PRO A 98 -10.47 -6.79 1.63
CA PRO A 98 -10.12 -8.01 0.94
C PRO A 98 -9.44 -9.03 1.86
N GLU A 99 -9.77 -10.30 1.67
CA GLU A 99 -8.98 -11.40 2.24
C GLU A 99 -7.72 -11.59 1.39
N LEU A 100 -6.59 -11.81 2.04
CA LEU A 100 -5.30 -11.98 1.39
C LEU A 100 -4.52 -13.11 2.07
N THR A 101 -4.11 -14.08 1.26
CA THR A 101 -3.31 -15.22 1.69
C THR A 101 -2.07 -15.32 0.82
N LEU A 102 -0.88 -15.29 1.44
CA LEU A 102 0.37 -15.57 0.73
C LEU A 102 0.45 -17.06 0.40
N GLU A 103 0.79 -17.37 -0.85
CA GLU A 103 1.20 -18.73 -1.24
C GLU A 103 2.72 -18.87 -1.28
N SER A 104 3.44 -17.78 -1.52
CA SER A 104 4.90 -17.74 -1.41
C SER A 104 5.36 -17.93 0.04
N GLU A 105 6.57 -18.47 0.20
CA GLU A 105 7.26 -18.48 1.49
C GLU A 105 7.43 -17.05 2.02
N LYS A 106 7.30 -16.88 3.34
CA LYS A 106 7.47 -15.57 4.00
C LYS A 106 8.91 -15.08 3.97
N MET A 107 9.88 -15.98 3.80
CA MET A 107 11.29 -15.66 3.70
C MET A 107 11.92 -16.52 2.61
N MET A 108 12.65 -15.88 1.71
CA MET A 108 13.32 -16.53 0.57
C MET A 108 14.71 -15.94 0.35
N THR A 109 15.57 -16.68 -0.32
CA THR A 109 16.91 -16.24 -0.72
C THR A 109 17.07 -16.40 -2.23
N VAL A 110 17.66 -15.40 -2.88
CA VAL A 110 17.87 -15.36 -4.33
C VAL A 110 19.18 -14.64 -4.64
N GLU A 111 19.78 -14.89 -5.80
CA GLU A 111 20.93 -14.11 -6.28
C GLU A 111 20.49 -12.86 -7.05
N ILE A 112 21.34 -11.82 -7.13
CA ILE A 112 21.06 -10.62 -7.93
C ILE A 112 20.72 -11.00 -9.37
N GLY A 113 19.72 -10.34 -9.95
CA GLY A 113 19.31 -10.56 -11.33
C GLY A 113 18.51 -11.84 -11.57
N GLU A 114 18.51 -12.81 -10.65
CA GLU A 114 17.65 -13.99 -10.74
C GLU A 114 16.21 -13.61 -10.34
N PRO A 115 15.20 -13.91 -11.19
CA PRO A 115 13.82 -13.61 -10.88
C PRO A 115 13.27 -14.59 -9.83
N VAL A 116 12.57 -14.05 -8.82
CA VAL A 116 11.81 -14.86 -7.86
C VAL A 116 10.32 -14.75 -8.13
N THR A 117 9.60 -15.88 -8.08
CA THR A 117 8.15 -15.90 -8.26
C THR A 117 7.43 -15.61 -6.95
N LEU A 118 6.59 -14.59 -6.94
CA LEU A 118 5.72 -14.22 -5.84
C LEU A 118 4.26 -14.52 -6.20
N SER A 119 3.52 -15.10 -5.26
CA SER A 119 2.11 -15.42 -5.43
C SER A 119 1.29 -15.24 -4.16
N ALA A 120 0.08 -14.73 -4.34
CA ALA A 120 -0.92 -14.59 -3.30
C ALA A 120 -2.32 -14.81 -3.87
N VAL A 121 -3.22 -15.31 -3.03
CA VAL A 121 -4.65 -15.39 -3.31
C VAL A 121 -5.34 -14.21 -2.63
N ALA A 122 -6.12 -13.44 -3.38
CA ALA A 122 -6.90 -12.33 -2.82
C ALA A 122 -8.37 -12.46 -3.20
N ILE A 123 -9.27 -12.38 -2.21
CA ILE A 123 -10.72 -12.54 -2.39
C ILE A 123 -11.41 -11.32 -1.78
N ASP A 124 -12.55 -10.93 -2.34
CA ASP A 124 -13.29 -9.74 -1.97
C ASP A 124 -14.80 -10.04 -1.90
N ASP A 125 -15.54 -9.26 -1.11
CA ASP A 125 -16.99 -9.39 -1.01
C ASP A 125 -17.74 -8.78 -2.21
N GLY A 126 -16.99 -8.25 -3.19
CA GLY A 126 -17.52 -7.61 -4.40
C GLY A 126 -17.90 -6.15 -4.18
N LYS A 127 -17.51 -5.54 -3.05
CA LYS A 127 -17.80 -4.16 -2.72
C LYS A 127 -16.49 -3.36 -2.55
N PRO A 128 -16.54 -2.05 -2.83
CA PRO A 128 -17.37 -1.51 -3.89
C PRO A 128 -17.14 -2.26 -5.21
N GLY A 129 -18.21 -2.51 -5.96
CA GLY A 129 -18.13 -3.22 -7.24
C GLY A 129 -17.16 -2.57 -8.22
N ARG A 130 -16.67 -3.37 -9.17
CA ARG A 130 -15.65 -2.94 -10.15
C ARG A 130 -16.08 -1.70 -10.93
N GLN A 131 -15.33 -0.62 -10.79
CA GLN A 131 -15.55 0.63 -11.55
C GLN A 131 -14.21 1.25 -11.93
N SER A 132 -13.96 1.38 -13.24
CA SER A 132 -12.78 2.05 -13.78
C SER A 132 -12.95 3.58 -13.80
N ILE A 133 -11.85 4.34 -13.85
CA ILE A 133 -11.92 5.79 -14.10
C ILE A 133 -12.09 6.02 -15.60
N SER A 134 -13.13 6.74 -15.98
CA SER A 134 -13.42 7.05 -17.38
C SER A 134 -12.28 7.82 -18.05
N SER A 135 -11.95 7.48 -19.30
CA SER A 135 -11.05 8.26 -20.14
C SER A 135 -11.67 9.58 -20.65
N ARG A 136 -13.00 9.77 -20.48
CA ARG A 136 -13.69 10.98 -20.95
C ARG A 136 -13.31 12.24 -20.17
N SER A 137 -12.68 12.09 -19.01
CA SER A 137 -12.25 13.22 -18.16
C SER A 137 -10.78 13.59 -18.35
N ILE A 138 -10.10 13.11 -19.41
CA ILE A 138 -8.70 13.46 -19.67
C ILE A 138 -8.58 14.99 -19.81
N GLY A 139 -7.58 15.57 -19.15
CA GLY A 139 -7.37 17.02 -19.10
C GLY A 139 -8.28 17.78 -18.13
N GLN A 140 -9.20 17.11 -17.41
CA GLN A 140 -10.03 17.75 -16.38
C GLN A 140 -9.34 17.73 -15.01
N SER A 141 -9.60 18.77 -14.20
CA SER A 141 -9.09 18.84 -12.83
C SER A 141 -9.98 18.05 -11.86
N HIS A 142 -9.35 17.18 -11.06
CA HIS A 142 -10.02 16.43 -9.99
C HIS A 142 -9.89 17.18 -8.66
N PHE A 143 -10.97 17.80 -8.19
CA PHE A 143 -10.99 18.58 -6.94
C PHE A 143 -11.31 17.75 -5.70
N VAL A 144 -11.81 16.53 -5.88
CA VAL A 144 -12.20 15.62 -4.79
C VAL A 144 -11.52 14.26 -4.95
N PRO A 145 -11.31 13.50 -3.86
CA PRO A 145 -10.82 12.14 -3.95
C PRO A 145 -11.73 11.28 -4.83
N ASN A 146 -11.13 10.60 -5.80
CA ASN A 146 -11.82 9.68 -6.69
C ASN A 146 -10.82 8.60 -7.12
N SER A 147 -11.19 7.34 -6.99
CA SER A 147 -10.39 6.20 -7.40
C SER A 147 -11.26 5.19 -8.14
N ALA A 148 -10.62 4.37 -8.96
CA ALA A 148 -11.22 3.13 -9.40
C ALA A 148 -11.51 2.20 -8.20
N THR A 149 -12.52 1.36 -8.36
CA THR A 149 -12.99 0.39 -7.37
C THR A 149 -12.99 -1.04 -7.93
N GLY A 150 -13.20 -2.01 -7.05
CA GLY A 150 -13.06 -3.43 -7.29
C GLY A 150 -11.69 -3.96 -6.87
N LEU A 151 -11.67 -5.25 -6.55
CA LEU A 151 -10.49 -5.98 -6.13
C LEU A 151 -9.34 -5.84 -7.14
N ARG A 152 -8.17 -5.49 -6.62
CA ARG A 152 -6.87 -5.53 -7.29
C ARG A 152 -5.80 -5.91 -6.29
N LEU A 153 -4.71 -6.49 -6.78
CA LEU A 153 -3.50 -6.72 -6.01
C LEU A 153 -2.31 -6.05 -6.69
N SER A 154 -1.38 -5.53 -5.89
CA SER A 154 -0.09 -5.08 -6.39
C SER A 154 1.02 -5.49 -5.43
N TRP A 155 2.13 -5.94 -5.99
CA TRP A 155 3.39 -6.12 -5.29
C TRP A 155 4.27 -4.87 -5.41
N PHE A 156 4.95 -4.50 -4.34
CA PHE A 156 5.89 -3.38 -4.37
C PHE A 156 7.00 -3.52 -3.32
N ARG A 157 8.12 -2.82 -3.55
CA ARG A 157 9.20 -2.69 -2.56
C ARG A 157 8.71 -1.83 -1.40
N TYR A 158 8.54 -2.44 -0.23
CA TYR A 158 8.21 -1.75 1.01
C TYR A 158 9.47 -1.26 1.76
N ARG A 159 10.52 -2.09 1.72
CA ARG A 159 11.86 -1.80 2.23
C ARG A 159 12.90 -2.51 1.36
N GLY A 160 14.10 -1.96 1.26
CA GLY A 160 15.23 -2.60 0.57
C GLY A 160 16.22 -1.59 0.02
N PRO A 161 17.48 -2.00 -0.26
CA PRO A 161 18.55 -1.08 -0.63
C PRO A 161 18.58 -0.68 -2.12
N GLY A 162 17.99 -1.48 -3.02
CA GLY A 162 18.04 -1.24 -4.46
C GLY A 162 16.68 -1.37 -5.13
N GLU A 163 16.60 -1.07 -6.42
CA GLU A 163 15.38 -1.20 -7.21
C GLU A 163 14.92 -2.65 -7.36
N VAL A 164 13.60 -2.83 -7.43
CA VAL A 164 12.92 -4.11 -7.66
C VAL A 164 12.03 -3.95 -8.89
N THR A 165 12.31 -4.74 -9.91
CA THR A 165 11.50 -4.79 -11.13
C THR A 165 10.51 -5.93 -11.03
N PHE A 166 9.27 -5.70 -11.48
CA PHE A 166 8.21 -6.68 -11.44
C PHE A 166 7.70 -6.98 -12.86
N ASP A 167 7.50 -8.26 -13.17
CA ASP A 167 6.87 -8.73 -14.42
C ASP A 167 5.71 -9.70 -14.12
N PRO A 168 4.46 -9.36 -14.48
CA PRO A 168 4.03 -8.13 -15.13
C PRO A 168 4.24 -6.89 -14.27
N ALA A 169 4.34 -5.73 -14.91
CA ALA A 169 4.45 -4.44 -14.23
C ALA A 169 3.25 -4.19 -13.29
N GLN A 170 3.53 -3.74 -12.08
CA GLN A 170 2.53 -3.58 -11.02
C GLN A 170 1.86 -2.20 -11.08
N THR A 171 0.58 -2.14 -10.72
CA THR A 171 -0.14 -0.89 -10.54
C THR A 171 0.42 -0.11 -9.34
N LYS A 172 0.46 1.22 -9.44
CA LYS A 172 0.92 2.08 -8.35
C LYS A 172 0.01 1.94 -7.13
N VAL A 173 0.65 1.84 -5.97
CA VAL A 173 0.00 1.74 -4.65
C VAL A 173 -0.17 3.09 -3.94
N TRP A 174 0.11 4.19 -4.64
CA TRP A 174 0.07 5.56 -4.11
C TRP A 174 -0.71 6.49 -5.04
N GLU A 175 -1.19 7.60 -4.50
CA GLU A 175 -2.11 8.50 -5.20
C GLU A 175 -1.41 9.31 -6.30
N ASP A 176 -1.44 8.78 -7.53
CA ASP A 176 -1.01 9.46 -8.74
C ASP A 176 -2.19 9.74 -9.68
N ARG A 177 -2.60 11.01 -9.75
CA ARG A 177 -3.74 11.46 -10.56
C ARG A 177 -3.38 11.91 -11.98
N ARG A 178 -2.11 11.81 -12.38
CA ARG A 178 -1.68 12.19 -13.73
C ARG A 178 -2.27 11.22 -14.75
N ASP A 179 -2.95 11.78 -15.75
CA ASP A 179 -3.62 11.02 -16.82
C ASP A 179 -2.70 10.00 -17.49
N GLY A 180 -3.25 8.83 -17.81
CA GLY A 180 -2.51 7.73 -18.42
C GLY A 180 -1.49 7.05 -17.49
N GLY A 181 -1.42 7.43 -16.22
CA GLY A 181 -0.61 6.73 -15.23
C GLY A 181 -1.17 5.35 -14.93
N ASN A 182 -0.29 4.36 -14.69
CA ASN A 182 -0.68 3.05 -14.13
C ASN A 182 -1.05 3.18 -12.65
N SER A 183 -2.11 3.94 -12.35
CA SER A 183 -2.56 4.32 -11.01
C SER A 183 -4.09 4.25 -10.94
N PRO A 184 -4.67 3.66 -9.87
CA PRO A 184 -6.12 3.62 -9.67
C PRO A 184 -6.76 5.00 -9.55
N TRP A 185 -5.97 6.06 -9.35
CA TRP A 185 -6.43 7.46 -9.28
C TRP A 185 -6.23 8.23 -10.59
N SER A 186 -5.63 7.60 -11.60
CA SER A 186 -5.39 8.23 -12.91
C SER A 186 -6.61 8.12 -13.80
N THR A 187 -6.91 9.20 -14.51
CA THR A 187 -7.91 9.18 -15.58
C THR A 187 -7.60 8.11 -16.62
N GLY A 188 -8.64 7.37 -17.03
CA GLY A 188 -8.53 6.28 -18.01
C GLY A 188 -8.00 4.96 -17.45
N TRP A 189 -7.61 4.89 -16.17
CA TRP A 189 -7.15 3.65 -15.58
C TRP A 189 -8.30 2.65 -15.42
N GLN A 190 -8.01 1.38 -15.71
CA GLN A 190 -8.99 0.30 -15.64
C GLN A 190 -8.66 -0.67 -14.52
N THR A 191 -9.67 -1.01 -13.71
CA THR A 191 -9.54 -2.08 -12.72
C THR A 191 -9.23 -3.37 -13.46
N PRO A 192 -8.14 -4.09 -13.15
CA PRO A 192 -7.79 -5.33 -13.85
C PRO A 192 -8.90 -6.38 -13.68
N PRO A 193 -9.02 -7.33 -14.62
CA PRO A 193 -9.83 -8.53 -14.36
C PRO A 193 -9.21 -9.33 -13.21
N ILE A 194 -10.06 -10.03 -12.46
CA ILE A 194 -9.60 -10.99 -11.45
C ILE A 194 -8.97 -12.18 -12.17
N PRO A 195 -7.74 -12.60 -11.82
CA PRO A 195 -7.10 -13.76 -12.44
C PRO A 195 -7.83 -15.07 -12.10
N PRO A 196 -7.63 -16.15 -12.89
CA PRO A 196 -8.12 -17.48 -12.54
C PRO A 196 -7.73 -17.87 -11.11
N ASP A 197 -8.66 -18.54 -10.41
CA ASP A 197 -8.49 -19.00 -9.03
C ASP A 197 -8.15 -17.89 -8.02
N ASN A 198 -8.42 -16.62 -8.37
CA ASN A 198 -8.04 -15.44 -7.57
C ASN A 198 -6.53 -15.36 -7.28
N ARG A 199 -5.70 -16.01 -8.10
CA ARG A 199 -4.26 -16.15 -7.86
C ARG A 199 -3.46 -15.08 -8.59
N TRP A 200 -2.84 -14.18 -7.83
CA TRP A 200 -2.06 -13.06 -8.33
C TRP A 200 -0.56 -13.41 -8.30
N THR A 201 0.06 -13.59 -9.47
CA THR A 201 1.46 -14.00 -9.60
C THR A 201 2.29 -12.95 -10.32
N VAL A 202 3.53 -12.77 -9.86
CA VAL A 202 4.50 -11.84 -10.46
C VAL A 202 5.92 -12.40 -10.30
N GLN A 203 6.82 -12.07 -11.21
CA GLN A 203 8.26 -12.24 -11.01
C GLN A 203 8.88 -10.94 -10.50
N ALA A 204 9.72 -11.02 -9.48
CA ALA A 204 10.49 -9.91 -8.95
C ALA A 204 11.99 -10.12 -9.18
N THR A 205 12.68 -9.10 -9.69
CA THR A 205 14.13 -9.11 -9.91
C THR A 205 14.78 -7.93 -9.19
N PHE A 206 15.92 -8.17 -8.57
CA PHE A 206 16.61 -7.22 -7.68
C PHE A 206 17.90 -6.72 -8.31
N SER A 207 18.18 -5.43 -8.11
CA SER A 207 19.36 -4.75 -8.66
C SER A 207 20.59 -4.75 -7.73
N GLU A 208 20.39 -4.93 -6.43
CA GLU A 208 21.44 -4.82 -5.42
C GLU A 208 21.31 -5.96 -4.38
N PRO A 209 22.41 -6.39 -3.74
CA PRO A 209 22.32 -7.35 -2.64
C PRO A 209 21.76 -6.70 -1.38
N GLY A 210 21.10 -7.49 -0.54
CA GLY A 210 20.62 -7.06 0.76
C GLY A 210 19.28 -7.67 1.16
N THR A 211 18.68 -7.15 2.22
CA THR A 211 17.37 -7.62 2.70
C THR A 211 16.27 -6.69 2.21
N TYR A 212 15.29 -7.29 1.54
CA TYR A 212 14.13 -6.62 1.00
C TYR A 212 12.88 -7.06 1.75
N VAL A 213 11.94 -6.13 1.91
CA VAL A 213 10.55 -6.45 2.26
C VAL A 213 9.71 -6.08 1.05
N LEU A 214 9.11 -7.09 0.41
CA LEU A 214 8.13 -6.91 -0.64
C LEU A 214 6.74 -7.06 -0.04
N ARG A 215 5.85 -6.14 -0.37
CA ARG A 215 4.48 -6.14 0.15
C ARG A 215 3.50 -6.49 -0.95
N ALA A 216 2.69 -7.50 -0.71
CA ALA A 216 1.45 -7.73 -1.45
C ALA A 216 0.35 -6.85 -0.83
N LEU A 217 -0.28 -5.99 -1.63
CA LEU A 217 -1.39 -5.14 -1.21
C LEU A 217 -2.64 -5.48 -2.01
N ALA A 218 -3.61 -6.11 -1.36
CA ALA A 218 -4.96 -6.26 -1.87
C ALA A 218 -5.79 -5.03 -1.52
N HIS A 219 -6.54 -4.51 -2.51
CA HIS A 219 -7.31 -3.29 -2.38
C HIS A 219 -8.58 -3.37 -3.24
N ASP A 220 -9.75 -3.03 -2.68
CA ASP A 220 -11.04 -3.00 -3.38
C ASP A 220 -11.44 -1.58 -3.87
N GLY A 221 -10.58 -0.58 -3.63
CA GLY A 221 -10.86 0.85 -3.80
C GLY A 221 -11.22 1.61 -2.51
N GLY A 222 -11.82 0.95 -1.51
CA GLY A 222 -12.21 1.53 -0.23
C GLY A 222 -11.44 1.02 1.00
N LEU A 223 -11.02 -0.23 1.00
CA LEU A 223 -10.29 -0.92 2.06
C LEU A 223 -9.09 -1.68 1.50
N ILE A 224 -8.17 -2.00 2.40
CA ILE A 224 -6.91 -2.67 2.07
C ILE A 224 -6.60 -3.78 3.05
N LYS A 225 -5.88 -4.78 2.54
CA LYS A 225 -5.17 -5.80 3.31
C LYS A 225 -3.79 -5.99 2.70
N TYR A 226 -2.78 -6.20 3.53
CA TYR A 226 -1.44 -6.48 3.04
C TYR A 226 -0.78 -7.62 3.80
N GLU A 227 0.16 -8.27 3.12
CA GLU A 227 1.07 -9.27 3.67
C GLU A 227 2.47 -9.03 3.11
N ASP A 228 3.49 -9.36 3.90
CA ASP A 228 4.90 -9.06 3.59
C ASP A 228 5.69 -10.35 3.37
N VAL A 229 6.60 -10.29 2.38
CA VAL A 229 7.60 -11.32 2.09
C VAL A 229 8.98 -10.70 2.27
N THR A 230 9.85 -11.40 3.00
CA THR A 230 11.27 -11.02 3.14
C THR A 230 12.11 -11.75 2.09
N VAL A 231 12.89 -11.01 1.32
CA VAL A 231 13.81 -11.58 0.33
C VAL A 231 15.24 -11.19 0.69
N ILE A 232 16.09 -12.19 0.90
CA ILE A 232 17.53 -12.01 1.09
C ILE A 232 18.19 -12.17 -0.28
N VAL A 233 18.71 -11.07 -0.82
CA VAL A 233 19.38 -11.04 -2.11
C VAL A 233 20.89 -11.11 -1.89
N ARG A 234 21.51 -12.12 -2.50
CA ARG A 234 22.96 -12.39 -2.46
C ARG A 234 23.62 -11.97 -3.77
N ARG A 235 24.95 -11.94 -3.78
CA ARG A 235 25.76 -11.46 -4.90
C ARG A 235 26.01 -12.54 -5.94
#